data_AF-A0A328TFZ5-F1
#
_entry.id   AF-A0A328TFZ5-F1
#
_cell.length_a   1.000
_cell.length_b   1.000
_cell.length_c   1.000
_cell.angle_alpha   90.00
_cell.angle_beta   90.00
_cell.angle_gamma   90.00
#
_symmetry.space_group_name_H-M   'P 1'
#
loop_
_entity.id
_entity.type
_entity.pdbx_description
1 polymer ?
#
loop_
_entity_poly.entity_id
_entity_poly.type
_entity_poly.pdbx_seq_one_letter_code
_entity_poly.pdbx_strand_id
1 'polypeptide(L)'
;MGQFYFGRVGQNSIGIDTRRLTFDPQHQQVSYQSKNLTLAAQLSGQQLASDTLTVQAPGMAQPATVSSTLTLSRIPDVLPEDGALQGQLALVGIPDPLQIKLDWQQQSGTLTAIAEHQSTPLLMLPWHINAQK
;
A
#
# COMPACT_ATOMS: atom_id res chain seq x y z
N MET A 1 49.83 -8.76 41.84
CA MET A 1 48.43 -8.85 42.30
C MET A 1 47.59 -9.37 41.15
N GLY A 2 46.82 -10.45 41.38
CA GLY A 2 45.58 -10.77 40.66
C GLY A 2 45.69 -11.50 39.31
N GLN A 3 45.18 -12.73 39.28
CA GLN A 3 45.11 -13.67 38.17
C GLN A 3 43.62 -13.91 37.80
N PHE A 4 43.31 -13.97 36.49
CA PHE A 4 42.32 -14.77 35.71
C PHE A 4 40.91 -15.14 36.28
N TYR A 5 39.83 -15.00 35.48
CA TYR A 5 39.10 -16.09 34.76
C TYR A 5 37.78 -15.62 34.09
N PHE A 6 37.35 -16.42 33.12
CA PHE A 6 36.40 -16.23 32.01
C PHE A 6 34.91 -16.02 32.36
N GLY A 7 34.19 -15.36 31.45
CA GLY A 7 32.73 -15.44 31.29
C GLY A 7 32.34 -15.52 29.81
N ARG A 8 31.58 -16.57 29.46
CA ARG A 8 31.12 -16.93 28.11
C ARG A 8 30.15 -15.91 27.50
N VAL A 9 30.14 -15.92 26.16
CA VAL A 9 29.01 -15.74 25.24
C VAL A 9 27.65 -15.50 25.91
N GLY A 10 27.13 -14.29 25.69
CA GLY A 10 25.72 -13.95 25.79
C GLY A 10 25.38 -13.12 24.57
N GLN A 11 25.11 -13.80 23.46
CA GLN A 11 24.48 -13.26 22.27
C GLN A 11 23.15 -12.63 22.70
N ASN A 12 23.11 -11.31 22.87
CA ASN A 12 21.85 -10.60 23.05
C ASN A 12 21.60 -9.78 21.79
N SER A 13 21.06 -10.50 20.81
CA SER A 13 20.41 -9.97 19.64
C SER A 13 19.23 -9.12 20.10
N ILE A 14 19.44 -7.83 20.31
CA ILE A 14 18.31 -6.90 20.43
C ILE A 14 18.00 -6.44 19.01
N GLY A 15 16.91 -6.98 18.48
CA GLY A 15 16.42 -6.70 17.14
C GLY A 15 16.32 -5.20 16.87
N ILE A 16 17.03 -4.83 15.81
CA ILE A 16 16.87 -3.67 14.94
C ILE A 16 15.41 -3.20 14.77
N ASP A 17 15.16 -1.91 15.01
CA ASP A 17 14.20 -1.14 14.21
C ASP A 17 14.87 0.19 13.80
N THR A 18 15.97 0.06 13.07
CA THR A 18 16.60 1.23 12.46
C THR A 18 15.82 1.57 11.21
N ARG A 19 14.79 2.40 11.35
CA ARG A 19 14.17 3.12 10.23
C ARG A 19 15.23 3.99 9.56
N ARG A 20 15.92 3.43 8.57
CA ARG A 20 16.90 4.15 7.76
C ARG A 20 16.12 5.05 6.79
N LEU A 21 16.09 6.34 7.09
CA LEU A 21 15.62 7.36 6.16
C LEU A 21 16.82 7.80 5.32
N THR A 22 16.96 7.25 4.12
CA THR A 22 17.91 7.78 3.14
C THR A 22 17.30 9.04 2.54
N PHE A 23 17.86 10.21 2.87
CA PHE A 23 17.43 11.49 2.30
C PHE A 23 18.03 11.67 0.90
N ASP A 24 17.30 11.20 -0.11
CA ASP A 24 17.32 11.83 -1.43
C ASP A 24 16.10 12.77 -1.49
N PRO A 25 16.27 14.10 -1.47
CA PRO A 25 15.15 15.03 -1.44
C PRO A 25 14.28 14.97 -2.71
N GLN A 26 14.68 14.27 -3.77
CA GLN A 26 13.87 14.06 -4.97
C GLN A 26 13.19 12.68 -5.03
N HIS A 27 13.67 11.72 -4.24
CA HIS A 27 13.16 10.35 -4.21
C HIS A 27 13.10 9.84 -2.76
N GLN A 28 11.97 10.10 -2.10
CA GLN A 28 11.73 9.61 -0.76
C GLN A 28 11.08 8.24 -0.81
N GLN A 29 11.65 7.27 -0.09
CA GLN A 29 11.02 5.98 0.11
C GLN A 29 9.98 6.06 1.23
N VAL A 30 8.74 5.71 0.91
CA VAL A 30 7.63 5.65 1.86
C VAL A 30 7.27 4.19 2.08
N SER A 31 7.41 3.73 3.32
CA SER A 31 6.93 2.40 3.73
C SER A 31 5.89 2.54 4.84
N TYR A 32 4.82 1.77 4.70
CA TYR A 32 3.76 1.71 5.70
C TYR A 32 3.30 0.28 5.85
N GLN A 33 3.22 -0.19 7.10
CA GLN A 33 2.78 -1.55 7.39
C GLN A 33 1.76 -1.50 8.53
N SER A 34 0.63 -2.14 8.29
CA SER A 34 -0.46 -2.34 9.24
C SER A 34 -0.92 -3.80 9.17
N LYS A 35 -1.92 -4.16 9.97
CA LYS A 35 -2.49 -5.53 9.96
C LYS A 35 -3.00 -6.00 8.60
N ASN A 36 -3.51 -5.08 7.77
CA ASN A 36 -4.27 -5.38 6.56
C ASN A 36 -3.71 -4.71 5.31
N LEU A 37 -2.69 -3.87 5.47
CA LEU A 37 -2.15 -3.05 4.40
C LEU A 37 -0.64 -2.92 4.57
N THR A 38 0.08 -3.24 3.51
CA THR A 38 1.52 -3.01 3.38
C THR A 38 1.77 -2.20 2.12
N LEU A 39 2.51 -1.11 2.24
CA LEU A 39 2.85 -0.20 1.15
C LEU A 39 4.35 0.01 1.15
N ALA A 40 4.96 -0.09 -0.02
CA ALA A 40 6.30 0.40 -0.29
C ALA A 40 6.26 1.23 -1.58
N ALA A 41 6.53 2.52 -1.46
CA ALA A 41 6.32 3.49 -2.52
C ALA A 41 7.51 4.44 -2.64
N GLN A 42 7.63 5.05 -3.82
CA GLN A 42 8.54 6.14 -4.08
C GLN A 42 7.73 7.43 -4.19
N LEU A 43 8.13 8.43 -3.42
CA LEU A 43 7.58 9.78 -3.44
C LEU A 43 8.56 10.70 -4.16
N SER A 44 8.13 11.28 -5.28
CA SER A 44 8.86 12.31 -6.02
C SER A 44 8.00 13.56 -6.12
N GLY A 45 8.40 14.61 -5.39
CA GLY A 45 7.56 15.80 -5.19
C GLY A 45 6.26 15.44 -4.47
N GLN A 46 5.13 15.45 -5.19
CA GLN A 46 3.81 15.08 -4.67
C GLN A 46 3.32 13.73 -5.19
N GLN A 47 4.04 13.10 -6.11
CA GLN A 47 3.60 11.86 -6.74
C GLN A 47 4.15 10.67 -5.96
N LEU A 48 3.24 9.87 -5.42
CA LEU A 48 3.53 8.62 -4.74
C LEU A 48 3.17 7.46 -5.66
N ALA A 49 4.18 6.72 -6.11
CA ALA A 49 4.00 5.55 -6.96
C ALA A 49 4.44 4.28 -6.22
N SER A 50 3.65 3.21 -6.33
CA SER A 50 3.94 1.91 -5.73
C SER A 50 3.51 0.77 -6.63
N ASP A 51 4.38 -0.22 -6.77
CA ASP A 51 4.07 -1.49 -7.43
C ASP A 51 3.67 -2.59 -6.44
N THR A 52 3.86 -2.36 -5.14
CA THR A 52 3.71 -3.38 -4.09
C THR A 52 2.79 -2.93 -2.96
N LEU A 53 1.63 -2.35 -3.28
CA LEU A 53 0.59 -2.14 -2.27
C LEU A 53 -0.15 -3.46 -2.08
N THR A 54 0.07 -4.11 -0.95
CA THR A 54 -0.62 -5.34 -0.59
C THR A 54 -1.79 -5.01 0.34
N VAL A 55 -2.99 -5.44 -0.03
CA VAL A 55 -4.21 -5.23 0.75
C VAL A 55 -4.86 -6.57 1.06
N GLN A 56 -5.26 -6.75 2.32
CA GLN A 56 -6.09 -7.86 2.76
C GLN A 56 -7.34 -7.31 3.44
N ALA A 57 -8.51 -7.66 2.92
CA ALA A 57 -9.80 -7.30 3.50
C ALA A 57 -10.66 -8.55 3.76
N PRO A 58 -11.69 -8.46 4.63
CA PRO A 58 -12.69 -9.51 4.76
C PRO A 58 -13.34 -9.82 3.41
N GLY A 59 -13.57 -11.10 3.12
CA GLY A 59 -14.17 -11.56 1.86
C GLY A 59 -13.19 -11.75 0.70
N MET A 60 -11.92 -11.33 0.83
CA MET A 60 -10.87 -11.70 -0.11
C MET A 60 -10.35 -13.12 0.19
N ALA A 61 -10.15 -13.93 -0.84
CA ALA A 61 -9.60 -15.28 -0.72
C ALA A 61 -8.09 -15.26 -0.41
N GLN A 62 -7.39 -14.23 -0.89
CA GLN A 62 -5.96 -14.01 -0.67
C GLN A 62 -5.66 -12.50 -0.68
N PRO A 63 -4.50 -12.06 -0.15
CA PRO A 63 -4.07 -10.67 -0.27
C PRO A 63 -3.91 -10.28 -1.74
N ALA A 64 -4.38 -9.09 -2.07
CA ALA A 64 -4.27 -8.52 -3.40
C ALA A 64 -3.05 -7.60 -3.48
N THR A 65 -2.31 -7.70 -4.59
CA THR A 65 -1.28 -6.70 -4.94
C THR A 65 -1.91 -5.68 -5.87
N VAL A 66 -1.71 -4.42 -5.55
CA VAL A 66 -2.27 -3.26 -6.22
C VAL A 66 -1.13 -2.36 -6.64
N SER A 67 -1.13 -1.94 -7.91
CA SER A 67 -0.28 -0.86 -8.39
C SER A 67 -1.01 0.46 -8.17
N SER A 68 -0.28 1.47 -7.70
CA SER A 68 -0.83 2.76 -7.37
C SER A 68 0.02 3.91 -7.89
N THR A 69 -0.66 4.98 -8.31
CA THR A 69 -0.07 6.30 -8.51
C THR A 69 -1.01 7.32 -7.89
N LEU A 70 -0.53 8.03 -6.89
CA LEU A 70 -1.31 8.96 -6.09
C LEU A 70 -0.67 10.34 -6.15
N THR A 71 -1.47 11.39 -6.28
CA THR A 71 -1.01 12.78 -6.13
C THR A 71 -1.38 13.26 -4.74
N LEU A 72 -0.40 13.35 -3.86
CA LEU A 72 -0.58 13.80 -2.49
C LEU A 72 -0.97 15.28 -2.44
N SER A 73 -1.86 15.61 -1.50
CA SER A 73 -2.23 16.99 -1.21
C SER A 73 -1.04 17.77 -0.63
N ARG A 74 -0.96 19.08 -0.93
CA ARG A 74 0.00 19.97 -0.23
C ARG A 74 -0.30 20.13 1.26
N ILE A 75 -1.55 19.88 1.64
CA ILE A 75 -2.00 19.94 3.02
C ILE A 75 -1.74 18.57 3.66
N PRO A 76 -0.94 18.51 4.75
CA PRO A 76 -0.73 17.28 5.52
C PRO A 76 -2.07 16.73 6.06
N ASP A 77 -2.16 15.41 6.24
CA ASP A 77 -3.35 14.68 6.73
C ASP A 77 -4.60 14.72 5.81
N VAL A 78 -4.46 15.15 4.56
CA VAL A 78 -5.53 15.06 3.56
C VAL A 78 -5.25 13.90 2.61
N LEU A 79 -6.31 13.21 2.19
CA LEU A 79 -6.23 12.17 1.17
C LEU A 79 -5.68 12.72 -0.16
N PRO A 80 -5.16 11.86 -1.05
CA PRO A 80 -4.63 12.29 -2.35
C PRO A 80 -5.71 13.00 -3.18
N GLU A 81 -5.35 14.12 -3.82
CA GLU A 81 -6.27 14.88 -4.69
C GLU A 81 -6.71 14.02 -5.88
N ASP A 82 -5.74 13.31 -6.47
CA ASP A 82 -5.92 12.42 -7.60
C ASP A 82 -5.26 11.08 -7.32
N GLY A 83 -5.75 10.04 -7.99
CA GLY A 83 -5.09 8.76 -7.94
C GLY A 83 -5.63 7.75 -8.94
N ALA A 84 -4.77 6.79 -9.23
CA ALA A 84 -5.05 5.62 -10.02
C ALA A 84 -4.58 4.39 -9.25
N LEU A 85 -5.49 3.44 -9.07
CA LEU A 85 -5.25 2.15 -8.45
C LEU A 85 -5.70 1.07 -9.43
N GLN A 86 -4.87 0.05 -9.60
CA GLN A 86 -5.23 -1.12 -10.38
C GLN A 86 -4.72 -2.38 -9.70
N GLY A 87 -5.49 -3.45 -9.73
CA GLY A 87 -5.08 -4.70 -9.13
C GLY A 87 -6.03 -5.84 -9.40
N GLN A 88 -5.64 -7.02 -8.95
CA GLN A 88 -6.41 -8.25 -9.10
C GLN A 88 -6.91 -8.70 -7.74
N LEU A 89 -8.21 -8.99 -7.69
CA LEU A 89 -8.89 -9.39 -6.47
C LEU A 89 -9.50 -10.78 -6.64
N ALA A 90 -9.00 -11.73 -5.88
CA ALA A 90 -9.69 -13.01 -5.71
C ALA A 90 -10.61 -12.91 -4.50
N LEU A 91 -11.92 -13.11 -4.71
CA LEU A 91 -12.94 -13.04 -3.67
C LEU A 91 -13.42 -14.45 -3.31
N VAL A 92 -13.74 -14.67 -2.03
CA VAL A 92 -14.31 -15.93 -1.58
C VAL A 92 -15.69 -16.13 -2.21
N GLY A 93 -15.89 -17.27 -2.87
CA GLY A 93 -17.16 -17.61 -3.51
C GLY A 93 -17.35 -17.02 -4.92
N ILE A 94 -16.38 -16.23 -5.41
CA ILE A 94 -16.33 -15.81 -6.82
C ILE A 94 -15.23 -16.63 -7.51
N PRO A 95 -15.54 -17.40 -8.56
CA PRO A 95 -14.58 -18.30 -9.18
C PRO A 95 -13.48 -17.58 -9.96
N ASP A 96 -13.85 -16.50 -10.68
CA ASP A 96 -12.91 -15.73 -11.48
C ASP A 96 -12.37 -14.52 -10.70
N PRO A 97 -11.04 -14.28 -10.71
CA PRO A 97 -10.48 -13.05 -10.18
C PRO A 97 -11.06 -11.81 -10.88
N LEU A 98 -11.19 -10.74 -10.11
CA LEU A 98 -11.68 -9.47 -10.60
C LEU A 98 -10.51 -8.51 -10.81
N GLN A 99 -10.36 -8.01 -12.02
CA GLN A 99 -9.56 -6.84 -12.32
C GLN A 99 -10.29 -5.62 -11.79
N ILE A 100 -9.66 -4.93 -10.85
CA ILE A 100 -10.20 -3.74 -10.21
C ILE A 100 -9.42 -2.54 -10.71
N LYS A 101 -10.15 -1.48 -11.08
CA LYS A 101 -9.57 -0.18 -11.40
C LYS A 101 -10.31 0.90 -10.64
N LEU A 102 -9.57 1.76 -9.97
CA LEU A 102 -10.10 2.95 -9.31
C LEU A 102 -9.29 4.15 -9.74
N ASP A 103 -9.93 5.03 -10.49
CA ASP A 103 -9.38 6.33 -10.87
C ASP A 103 -10.26 7.42 -10.25
N TRP A 104 -9.63 8.43 -9.63
CA TRP A 104 -10.32 9.61 -9.14
C TRP A 104 -9.52 10.87 -9.42
N GLN A 105 -10.27 11.97 -9.53
CA GLN A 105 -9.74 13.32 -9.60
C GLN A 105 -10.59 14.22 -8.71
N GLN A 106 -9.96 15.15 -8.01
CA GLN A 106 -10.65 16.06 -7.08
C GLN A 106 -11.60 15.30 -6.12
N GLN A 107 -11.14 14.16 -5.58
CA GLN A 107 -11.86 13.30 -4.63
C GLN A 107 -13.05 12.49 -5.19
N SER A 108 -13.43 12.66 -6.46
CA SER A 108 -14.51 11.89 -7.10
C SER A 108 -13.95 11.00 -8.20
N GLY A 109 -14.49 9.78 -8.32
CA GLY A 109 -13.95 8.80 -9.23
C GLY A 109 -14.92 7.68 -9.56
N THR A 110 -14.40 6.66 -10.24
CA THR A 110 -15.16 5.46 -10.56
C THR A 110 -14.35 4.23 -10.17
N LEU A 111 -14.96 3.38 -9.37
CA LEU A 111 -14.48 2.04 -9.11
C LEU A 111 -15.11 1.09 -10.14
N THR A 112 -14.28 0.42 -10.91
CA THR A 112 -14.70 -0.58 -11.90
C THR A 112 -14.14 -1.94 -11.52
N ALA A 113 -14.98 -2.99 -11.60
CA ALA A 113 -14.54 -4.38 -11.44
C ALA A 113 -14.99 -5.22 -12.65
N ILE A 114 -14.07 -5.95 -13.24
CA ILE A 114 -14.26 -6.78 -14.44
C ILE A 114 -13.68 -8.16 -14.14
N ALA A 115 -14.39 -9.25 -14.44
CA ALA A 115 -13.82 -10.59 -14.31
C ALA A 115 -12.70 -10.81 -15.36
N GLU A 116 -11.66 -11.56 -15.00
CA GLU A 116 -10.42 -11.76 -15.80
C GLU A 116 -10.65 -12.28 -17.24
N HIS A 117 -11.85 -12.75 -17.57
CA HIS A 117 -12.21 -13.26 -18.90
C HIS A 117 -13.45 -12.58 -19.50
N GLN A 118 -13.83 -11.40 -19.01
CA GLN A 118 -14.97 -10.65 -19.49
C GLN A 118 -14.55 -9.25 -19.95
N SER A 119 -15.25 -8.71 -20.94
CA SER A 119 -15.06 -7.32 -21.39
C SER A 119 -16.07 -6.36 -20.75
N THR A 120 -17.17 -6.90 -20.21
CA THR A 120 -18.22 -6.12 -19.58
C THR A 120 -17.92 -5.98 -18.08
N PRO A 121 -17.94 -4.75 -17.53
CA PRO A 121 -17.79 -4.56 -16.10
C PRO A 121 -18.96 -5.18 -15.34
N LEU A 122 -18.63 -5.94 -14.31
CA LEU A 122 -19.60 -6.51 -13.37
C LEU A 122 -20.13 -5.43 -12.42
N LEU A 123 -19.29 -4.45 -12.13
CA LEU A 123 -19.56 -3.39 -11.18
C LEU A 123 -18.91 -2.10 -11.66
N MET A 124 -19.70 -1.03 -11.63
CA MET A 124 -19.21 0.35 -11.75
C MET A 124 -19.89 1.15 -10.64
N LEU A 125 -19.10 1.67 -9.71
CA LEU A 125 -19.61 2.45 -8.59
C LEU A 125 -19.01 3.86 -8.61
N PRO A 126 -19.84 4.90 -8.37
CA PRO A 126 -19.31 6.23 -8.11
C PRO A 126 -18.55 6.19 -6.79
N TRP A 127 -17.27 6.55 -6.83
CA TRP A 127 -16.42 6.58 -5.66
C TRP A 127 -16.22 8.02 -5.20
N HIS A 128 -16.31 8.25 -3.90
CA HIS A 128 -16.02 9.53 -3.28
C HIS A 128 -15.07 9.31 -2.11
N ILE A 129 -13.94 10.02 -2.15
CA ILE A 129 -12.94 10.00 -1.08
C ILE A 129 -13.35 11.05 -0.04
N ASN A 130 -14.05 10.59 1.00
CA ASN A 130 -14.40 11.44 2.13
C ASN A 130 -13.28 11.36 3.16
N ALA A 131 -12.60 12.47 3.41
CA ALA A 131 -11.73 12.62 4.58
C ALA A 131 -12.62 12.75 5.83
N GLN A 132 -13.09 11.63 6.39
CA GLN A 132 -13.68 11.65 7.72
C GLN A 132 -12.59 11.43 8.76
N LYS A 133 -12.40 12.47 9.57
CA LYS A 133 -11.57 12.50 10.78
C LYS A 133 -12.04 11.48 11.82
#